data_AF-A0A3Q9VZD9-F1
#
_entry.id   AF-A0A3Q9VZD9-F1
#
_cell.length_a   1.000
_cell.length_b   1.000
_cell.length_c   1.000
_cell.angle_alpha   90.00
_cell.angle_beta   90.00
_cell.angle_gamma   90.00
#
_symmetry.space_group_name_H-M   'P 1'
#
loop_
_entity.id
_entity.type
_entity.pdbx_description
1 polymer ?
#
loop_
_entity_poly.entity_id
_entity_poly.type
_entity_poly.pdbx_seq_one_letter_code
_entity_poly.pdbx_strand_id
1 'polypeptide(L)'
;ILVLTYPLIGNYGVPDMEEKDANGLPKHLEWLEGISIAALVVGENCETPSHWRAKETLSQWMQKHNVPGISGVDTRALTKKIRENGTILGRIVYERPADVTNLTFSDPNQRNLVAECSVRQPMVFNDGGSPRICAIDCGLKLNQIKCFIARGARVELVPWNWDLDETKFDGLFISNGPGDPVVCKDTVKQIQKVLKSGRKPIFGICLGHQLLSNAIGCKTYKMKYGNRGHNLPCIHHGTGRCFMTSQNHGFAVDPETLPFDWEPLFTNLNDNTNEGGIIHKQKPYFSVQFHPEHTAGPADLELLFDVFLKAVKNQESHGAGVISLRQQLMNRLMYTPSPETLLDKRPRKVLILGSGGLSIGQAGEFDYSGSQAIKAMKEERIQTVLINPNIATVQTSKGLADKCYFLPLTPEYVEQVIKAERPNGVLLTFGGQTALNCGVELEKSGVFAKYSVRILGTPIKSIIETEDRKIFAERVNEIGEKVAPSEAVYSVEEALQAARRIGYPVMARAAFSLGGLGSGFADNEEELENLSRQALAHSSQ
;
A
#
# COMPACT_ATOMS: atom_id res chain seq x y z
N ILE A 1 -13.94 -7.43 20.86
CA ILE A 1 -15.02 -6.84 20.03
C ILE A 1 -14.36 -5.99 18.97
N LEU A 2 -14.63 -6.27 17.69
CA LEU A 2 -14.09 -5.51 16.57
C LEU A 2 -15.09 -4.44 16.16
N VAL A 3 -14.62 -3.19 16.05
CA VAL A 3 -15.40 -2.06 15.53
C VAL A 3 -14.79 -1.70 14.18
N LEU A 4 -15.58 -1.78 13.12
CA LEU A 4 -15.11 -1.41 11.78
C LEU A 4 -15.41 0.07 11.50
N THR A 5 -14.37 0.78 11.05
CA THR A 5 -14.48 2.21 10.71
C THR A 5 -15.09 2.45 9.34
N TYR A 6 -14.95 1.49 8.42
CA TYR A 6 -15.64 1.54 7.13
C TYR A 6 -17.15 1.31 7.38
N PRO A 7 -18.03 2.23 6.94
CA PRO A 7 -19.42 2.22 7.38
C PRO A 7 -20.24 1.08 6.78
N LEU A 8 -19.97 0.67 5.54
CA LEU A 8 -20.77 -0.32 4.81
C LEU A 8 -20.07 -1.68 4.79
N ILE A 9 -20.54 -2.63 5.59
CA ILE A 9 -19.86 -3.93 5.77
C ILE A 9 -20.72 -5.06 5.20
N GLY A 10 -20.09 -6.03 4.54
CA GLY A 10 -20.75 -7.21 3.98
C GLY A 10 -21.01 -7.15 2.47
N ASN A 11 -20.59 -6.09 1.77
CA ASN A 11 -20.87 -5.86 0.34
C ASN A 11 -20.50 -7.03 -0.58
N TYR A 12 -19.46 -7.79 -0.25
CA TYR A 12 -18.97 -8.92 -1.04
C TYR A 12 -19.44 -10.28 -0.52
N GLY A 13 -20.25 -10.30 0.53
CA GLY A 13 -20.65 -11.52 1.20
C GLY A 13 -19.45 -12.28 1.75
N VAL A 14 -19.62 -13.58 1.85
CA VAL A 14 -18.63 -14.51 2.41
C VAL A 14 -18.30 -15.54 1.33
N PRO A 15 -17.01 -15.74 0.97
CA PRO A 15 -16.60 -16.69 -0.06
C PRO A 15 -16.75 -18.15 0.42
N ASP A 16 -16.51 -19.10 -0.48
CA ASP A 16 -16.51 -20.52 -0.15
C ASP A 16 -15.38 -20.87 0.84
N MET A 17 -15.75 -21.27 2.05
CA MET A 17 -14.81 -21.54 3.14
C MET A 17 -14.16 -22.92 3.06
N GLU A 18 -14.74 -23.83 2.27
CA GLU A 18 -14.17 -25.16 2.05
C GLU A 18 -13.17 -25.17 0.88
N GLU A 19 -13.10 -24.10 0.10
CA GLU A 19 -12.16 -23.97 -1.01
C GLU A 19 -10.72 -23.91 -0.48
N LYS A 20 -9.92 -24.91 -0.86
CA LYS A 20 -8.50 -25.01 -0.52
C LYS A 20 -7.63 -24.58 -1.70
N ASP A 21 -6.44 -24.06 -1.39
CA ASP A 21 -5.41 -23.82 -2.38
C ASP A 21 -4.67 -25.11 -2.78
N ALA A 22 -3.69 -24.99 -3.68
CA ALA A 22 -2.90 -26.12 -4.17
C ALA A 22 -2.10 -26.85 -3.07
N ASN A 23 -1.93 -26.23 -1.90
CA ASN A 23 -1.20 -26.78 -0.75
C ASN A 23 -2.15 -27.28 0.34
N GLY A 24 -3.47 -27.32 0.09
CA GLY A 24 -4.47 -27.80 1.04
C GLY A 24 -4.82 -26.81 2.15
N LEU A 25 -4.38 -25.55 2.05
CA LEU A 25 -4.73 -24.48 3.00
C LEU A 25 -6.03 -23.79 2.59
N PRO A 26 -6.85 -23.29 3.52
CA PRO A 26 -8.00 -22.43 3.22
C PRO A 26 -7.62 -21.29 2.27
N LYS A 27 -8.29 -21.16 1.14
CA LYS A 27 -7.90 -20.22 0.09
C LYS A 27 -8.19 -18.77 0.46
N HIS A 28 -9.35 -18.52 1.07
CA HIS A 28 -9.87 -17.17 1.33
C HIS A 28 -9.84 -16.76 2.81
N LEU A 29 -9.37 -17.64 3.70
CA LEU A 29 -9.26 -17.38 5.14
C LEU A 29 -7.81 -17.32 5.60
N GLU A 30 -7.61 -16.51 6.64
CA GLU A 30 -6.34 -16.36 7.36
C GLU A 30 -6.26 -17.24 8.61
N TRP A 31 -7.25 -18.08 8.83
CA TRP A 31 -7.41 -18.91 10.01
C TRP A 31 -7.96 -20.29 9.63
N LEU A 32 -7.57 -21.33 10.38
CA LEU A 32 -7.95 -22.71 10.07
C LEU A 32 -9.43 -23.00 10.37
N GLU A 33 -9.97 -22.44 11.46
CA GLU A 33 -11.32 -22.78 11.91
C GLU A 33 -12.04 -21.60 12.57
N GLY A 34 -13.17 -21.20 11.98
CA GLY A 34 -14.10 -20.24 12.56
C GLY A 34 -13.68 -18.77 12.46
N ILE A 35 -14.25 -17.96 13.36
CA ILE A 35 -14.09 -16.51 13.40
C ILE A 35 -13.37 -16.14 14.70
N SER A 36 -12.29 -15.36 14.61
CA SER A 36 -11.45 -15.02 15.77
C SER A 36 -11.98 -13.88 16.64
N ILE A 37 -12.90 -13.06 16.13
CA ILE A 37 -13.47 -11.95 16.89
C ILE A 37 -14.58 -12.43 17.81
N ALA A 38 -14.61 -11.91 19.04
CA ALA A 38 -15.69 -12.20 19.99
C ALA A 38 -17.03 -11.57 19.60
N ALA A 39 -17.01 -10.47 18.85
CA ALA A 39 -18.19 -9.78 18.33
C ALA A 39 -17.81 -8.72 17.30
N LEU A 40 -18.75 -8.35 16.43
CA LEU A 40 -18.59 -7.31 15.40
C LEU A 40 -19.54 -6.12 15.62
N VAL A 41 -19.03 -4.91 15.44
CA VAL A 41 -19.82 -3.66 15.47
C VAL A 41 -19.58 -2.91 14.15
N VAL A 42 -20.65 -2.62 13.42
CA VAL A 42 -20.60 -1.94 12.11
C VAL A 42 -21.58 -0.76 12.05
N GLY A 43 -21.34 0.14 11.11
CA GLY A 43 -22.28 1.22 10.79
C GLY A 43 -23.53 0.66 10.12
N GLU A 44 -23.34 -0.01 9.00
CA GLU A 44 -24.39 -0.61 8.18
C GLU A 44 -23.95 -1.99 7.71
N ASN A 45 -24.90 -2.92 7.66
CA ASN A 45 -24.70 -4.28 7.16
C ASN A 45 -25.39 -4.44 5.81
N CYS A 46 -24.66 -4.86 4.78
CA CYS A 46 -25.20 -5.18 3.47
C CYS A 46 -25.86 -6.55 3.48
N GLU A 47 -27.19 -6.59 3.36
CA GLU A 47 -27.98 -7.82 3.36
C GLU A 47 -27.97 -8.54 2.00
N THR A 48 -27.72 -7.80 0.91
CA THR A 48 -27.71 -8.30 -0.47
C THR A 48 -26.33 -8.13 -1.10
N PRO A 49 -25.34 -8.98 -0.74
CA PRO A 49 -23.99 -8.87 -1.28
C PRO A 49 -23.96 -9.14 -2.79
N SER A 50 -23.01 -8.51 -3.49
CA SER A 50 -22.76 -8.76 -4.91
C SER A 50 -21.28 -8.96 -5.16
N HIS A 51 -20.88 -10.23 -5.28
CA HIS A 51 -19.55 -10.64 -5.64
C HIS A 51 -19.59 -12.04 -6.24
N TRP A 52 -18.86 -12.30 -7.32
CA TRP A 52 -18.87 -13.59 -8.01
C TRP A 52 -18.42 -14.78 -7.15
N ARG A 53 -17.69 -14.51 -6.05
CA ARG A 53 -17.28 -15.53 -5.06
C ARG A 53 -18.27 -15.69 -3.90
N ALA A 54 -19.26 -14.83 -3.75
CA ALA A 54 -20.15 -14.86 -2.59
C ALA A 54 -20.94 -16.18 -2.54
N LYS A 55 -20.94 -16.84 -1.39
CA LYS A 55 -21.71 -18.06 -1.11
C LYS A 55 -22.81 -17.83 -0.08
N GLU A 56 -22.53 -17.01 0.93
CA GLU A 56 -23.48 -16.64 1.98
C GLU A 56 -23.29 -15.19 2.40
N THR A 57 -24.24 -14.65 3.17
CA THR A 57 -24.13 -13.31 3.73
C THR A 57 -23.23 -13.29 4.96
N LEU A 58 -22.69 -12.11 5.30
CA LEU A 58 -21.92 -11.94 6.54
C LEU A 58 -22.72 -12.36 7.78
N SER A 59 -24.00 -12.01 7.82
CA SER A 59 -24.89 -12.35 8.93
C SER A 59 -25.10 -13.86 9.07
N GLN A 60 -25.30 -14.59 7.97
CA GLN A 60 -25.44 -16.04 7.98
C GLN A 60 -24.16 -16.72 8.49
N TRP A 61 -23.01 -16.30 7.99
CA TRP A 61 -21.71 -16.83 8.42
C TRP A 61 -21.46 -16.58 9.91
N MET A 62 -21.70 -15.36 10.38
CA MET A 62 -21.55 -15.03 11.81
C MET A 62 -22.51 -15.84 12.69
N GLN A 63 -23.76 -16.04 12.25
CA GLN A 63 -24.73 -16.86 12.96
C GLN A 63 -24.28 -18.32 13.06
N LYS A 64 -23.77 -18.91 11.97
CA LYS A 64 -23.23 -20.29 11.93
C LYS A 64 -22.08 -20.49 12.92
N HIS A 65 -21.25 -19.48 13.12
CA HIS A 65 -20.12 -19.51 14.05
C HIS A 65 -20.45 -18.96 15.44
N ASN A 66 -21.73 -18.68 15.75
CA ASN A 66 -22.17 -18.12 17.03
C ASN A 66 -21.46 -16.82 17.43
N VAL A 67 -21.12 -15.98 16.45
CA VAL A 67 -20.48 -14.67 16.69
C VAL A 67 -21.53 -13.56 16.67
N PRO A 68 -21.73 -12.83 17.79
CA PRO A 68 -22.69 -11.73 17.82
C PRO A 68 -22.21 -10.53 16.99
N GLY A 69 -23.16 -9.88 16.31
CA GLY A 69 -22.95 -8.67 15.54
C GLY A 69 -24.02 -7.62 15.85
N ILE A 70 -23.66 -6.34 15.72
CA ILE A 70 -24.61 -5.22 15.79
C ILE A 70 -24.31 -4.21 14.67
N SER A 71 -25.36 -3.75 14.00
CA SER A 71 -25.35 -2.70 12.98
C SER A 71 -26.15 -1.49 13.45
N GLY A 72 -26.10 -0.38 12.71
CA GLY A 72 -26.78 0.88 13.06
C GLY A 72 -26.07 1.70 14.14
N VAL A 73 -24.80 1.38 14.42
CA VAL A 73 -24.00 2.07 15.44
C VAL A 73 -23.14 3.15 14.78
N ASP A 74 -23.07 4.35 15.37
CA ASP A 74 -22.07 5.36 14.97
C ASP A 74 -20.66 4.89 15.37
N THR A 75 -20.03 4.13 14.48
CA THR A 75 -18.68 3.59 14.68
C THR A 75 -17.63 4.68 14.72
N ARG A 76 -17.89 5.86 14.12
CA ARG A 76 -16.98 7.02 14.21
C ARG A 76 -16.99 7.61 15.62
N ALA A 77 -18.16 7.82 16.22
CA ALA A 77 -18.27 8.28 17.61
C ALA A 77 -17.63 7.27 18.58
N LEU A 78 -17.85 5.97 18.37
CA LEU A 78 -17.23 4.92 19.19
C LEU A 78 -15.69 4.91 19.05
N THR A 79 -15.18 5.05 17.82
CA THR A 79 -13.74 5.12 17.54
C THR A 79 -13.10 6.33 18.23
N LYS A 80 -13.76 7.50 18.23
CA LYS A 80 -13.29 8.68 18.99
C LYS A 80 -13.19 8.39 20.49
N LYS A 81 -14.21 7.77 21.09
CA LYS A 81 -14.20 7.41 22.51
C LYS A 81 -13.05 6.46 22.85
N ILE A 82 -12.81 5.43 22.02
CA ILE A 82 -11.70 4.49 22.20
C ILE A 82 -10.36 5.22 22.07
N ARG A 83 -10.20 6.10 21.10
CA ARG A 83 -8.95 6.88 20.93
C ARG A 83 -8.68 7.82 22.11
N GLU A 84 -9.72 8.46 22.64
CA GLU A 84 -9.62 9.41 23.76
C GLU A 84 -9.31 8.71 25.09
N ASN A 85 -9.97 7.59 25.39
CA ASN A 85 -9.87 6.89 26.68
C ASN A 85 -8.92 5.68 26.68
N GLY A 86 -8.42 5.27 25.52
CA GLY A 86 -7.55 4.11 25.36
C GLY A 86 -8.31 2.78 25.23
N THR A 87 -7.72 1.69 25.74
CA THR A 87 -8.33 0.35 25.65
C THR A 87 -9.55 0.29 26.57
N ILE A 88 -10.75 0.26 25.99
CA ILE A 88 -12.02 0.20 26.72
C ILE A 88 -12.55 -1.25 26.69
N LEU A 89 -13.00 -1.75 27.84
CA LEU A 89 -13.77 -2.99 27.90
C LEU A 89 -15.21 -2.72 27.45
N GLY A 90 -15.72 -3.57 26.55
CA GLY A 90 -17.06 -3.43 26.00
C GLY A 90 -17.82 -4.75 26.06
N ARG A 91 -19.15 -4.65 25.98
CA ARG A 91 -20.06 -5.80 25.94
C ARG A 91 -21.24 -5.47 25.03
N ILE A 92 -21.65 -6.44 24.21
CA ILE A 92 -22.92 -6.38 23.47
C ILE A 92 -23.96 -7.11 24.33
N VAL A 93 -25.11 -6.48 24.52
CA VAL A 93 -26.26 -7.00 25.27
C VAL A 93 -27.49 -6.96 24.37
N TYR A 94 -28.32 -8.00 24.46
CA TYR A 94 -29.51 -8.14 23.61
C TYR A 94 -30.63 -7.18 24.05
N GLU A 95 -30.81 -7.05 25.36
CA GLU A 95 -31.76 -6.13 25.97
C GLU A 95 -31.03 -5.06 26.76
N ARG A 96 -31.65 -3.89 26.86
CA ARG A 96 -31.13 -2.80 27.68
C ARG A 96 -31.19 -3.23 29.16
N PRO A 97 -30.05 -3.37 29.84
CA PRO A 97 -30.04 -3.77 31.25
C PRO A 97 -30.71 -2.68 32.10
N ALA A 98 -31.50 -3.09 33.09
CA ALA A 98 -32.10 -2.17 34.06
C ALA A 98 -31.04 -1.46 34.90
N ASP A 99 -29.93 -2.14 35.18
CA ASP A 99 -28.76 -1.59 35.87
C ASP A 99 -27.47 -2.04 35.16
N VAL A 100 -26.74 -1.06 34.61
CA VAL A 100 -25.47 -1.30 33.89
C VAL A 100 -24.35 -1.67 34.88
N THR A 101 -24.46 -1.29 36.16
CA THR A 101 -23.38 -1.50 37.15
C THR A 101 -23.21 -2.96 37.56
N ASN A 102 -24.25 -3.78 37.39
CA ASN A 102 -24.21 -5.21 37.63
C ASN A 102 -23.57 -6.02 36.47
N LEU A 103 -23.20 -5.37 35.37
CA LEU A 103 -22.53 -6.06 34.26
C LEU A 103 -21.07 -6.34 34.58
N THR A 104 -20.71 -7.61 34.59
CA THR A 104 -19.30 -8.03 34.66
C THR A 104 -18.62 -7.82 33.31
N PHE A 105 -17.47 -7.14 33.33
CA PHE A 105 -16.55 -7.02 32.21
C PHE A 105 -15.39 -7.98 32.40
N SER A 106 -14.99 -8.68 31.34
CA SER A 106 -13.83 -9.58 31.34
C SER A 106 -12.72 -8.95 30.51
N ASP A 107 -11.52 -8.80 31.08
CA ASP A 107 -10.34 -8.37 30.33
C ASP A 107 -9.64 -9.59 29.72
N PRO A 108 -9.71 -9.78 28.38
CA PRO A 108 -9.06 -10.91 27.73
C PRO A 108 -7.53 -10.87 27.84
N ASN A 109 -6.91 -9.72 28.14
CA ASN A 109 -5.45 -9.61 28.26
C ASN A 109 -4.88 -10.30 29.51
N GLN A 110 -5.72 -10.67 30.48
CA GLN A 110 -5.29 -11.43 31.66
C GLN A 110 -5.11 -12.93 31.37
N ARG A 111 -5.63 -13.41 30.24
CA ARG A 111 -5.54 -14.81 29.81
C ARG A 111 -4.39 -15.01 28.83
N ASN A 112 -3.89 -16.23 28.74
CA ASN A 112 -2.91 -16.60 27.72
C ASN A 112 -3.61 -16.88 26.38
N LEU A 113 -3.93 -15.82 25.65
CA LEU A 113 -4.60 -15.90 24.35
C LEU A 113 -3.78 -16.68 23.31
N VAL A 114 -2.46 -16.65 23.41
CA VAL A 114 -1.56 -17.42 22.54
C VAL A 114 -1.81 -18.92 22.69
N ALA A 115 -1.97 -19.41 23.93
CA ALA A 115 -2.27 -20.82 24.19
C ALA A 115 -3.69 -21.25 23.74
N GLU A 116 -4.62 -20.29 23.63
CA GLU A 116 -5.96 -20.52 23.11
C GLU A 116 -5.97 -20.64 21.58
N CYS A 117 -5.09 -19.90 20.90
CA CYS A 117 -5.04 -19.81 19.44
C CYS A 117 -4.04 -20.77 18.78
N SER A 118 -2.97 -21.15 19.47
CA SER A 118 -1.91 -22.02 18.93
C SER A 118 -2.42 -23.43 18.56
N VAL A 119 -1.84 -24.01 17.51
CA VAL A 119 -1.99 -25.44 17.17
C VAL A 119 -1.64 -26.33 18.36
N ARG A 120 -2.32 -27.48 18.44
CA ARG A 120 -2.14 -28.48 19.50
C ARG A 120 -1.04 -29.49 19.20
N GLN A 121 -0.79 -29.74 17.91
CA GLN A 121 0.20 -30.70 17.42
C GLN A 121 0.96 -30.06 16.25
N PRO A 122 2.23 -30.45 16.01
CA PRO A 122 2.99 -29.96 14.87
C PRO A 122 2.31 -30.28 13.55
N MET A 123 2.37 -29.34 12.61
CA MET A 123 1.85 -29.49 11.25
C MET A 123 2.96 -29.19 10.25
N VAL A 124 3.08 -30.01 9.20
CA VAL A 124 4.09 -29.83 8.15
C VAL A 124 3.40 -29.41 6.86
N PHE A 125 3.94 -28.37 6.24
CA PHE A 125 3.49 -27.89 4.95
C PHE A 125 4.65 -27.89 3.95
N ASN A 126 4.35 -28.26 2.70
CA ASN A 126 5.33 -28.42 1.64
C ASN A 126 6.51 -29.33 2.06
N ASP A 127 6.21 -30.59 2.41
CA ASP A 127 7.17 -31.51 3.04
C ASP A 127 8.43 -31.77 2.20
N GLY A 128 8.31 -31.73 0.87
CA GLY A 128 9.46 -31.83 -0.06
C GLY A 128 10.23 -30.51 -0.27
N GLY A 129 9.84 -29.43 0.38
CA GLY A 129 10.41 -28.10 0.22
C GLY A 129 11.77 -27.90 0.90
N SER A 130 12.47 -26.83 0.53
CA SER A 130 13.73 -26.40 1.14
C SER A 130 13.90 -24.87 1.01
N PRO A 131 14.38 -24.17 2.05
CA PRO A 131 14.91 -24.68 3.33
C PRO A 131 13.81 -25.07 4.32
N ARG A 132 14.18 -25.71 5.45
CA ARG A 132 13.25 -26.10 6.52
C ARG A 132 13.10 -24.97 7.53
N ILE A 133 11.88 -24.44 7.63
CA ILE A 133 11.54 -23.34 8.55
C ILE A 133 10.70 -23.90 9.70
N CYS A 134 11.16 -23.73 10.93
CA CYS A 134 10.36 -23.97 12.12
C CYS A 134 9.57 -22.69 12.44
N ALA A 135 8.25 -22.75 12.36
CA ALA A 135 7.35 -21.64 12.66
C ALA A 135 6.67 -21.88 14.01
N ILE A 136 6.93 -21.02 15.00
CA ILE A 136 6.21 -21.06 16.27
C ILE A 136 4.84 -20.41 16.08
N ASP A 137 3.78 -21.17 16.33
CA ASP A 137 2.42 -20.67 16.24
C ASP A 137 2.03 -19.91 17.51
N CYS A 138 2.04 -18.59 17.42
CA CYS A 138 1.54 -17.71 18.45
C CYS A 138 0.10 -17.21 18.18
N GLY A 139 -0.62 -17.78 17.21
CA GLY A 139 -1.82 -17.21 16.60
C GLY A 139 -1.56 -16.75 15.16
N LEU A 140 -0.85 -17.58 14.41
CA LEU A 140 -0.34 -17.32 13.06
C LEU A 140 -1.47 -17.07 12.06
N LYS A 141 -1.26 -16.08 11.18
CA LYS A 141 -2.05 -15.91 9.96
C LYS A 141 -1.55 -16.83 8.86
N LEU A 142 -2.48 -17.58 8.25
CA LEU A 142 -2.14 -18.58 7.24
C LEU A 142 -1.35 -18.03 6.05
N ASN A 143 -1.52 -16.75 5.68
CA ASN A 143 -0.73 -16.20 4.59
C ASN A 143 0.78 -16.14 4.88
N GLN A 144 1.21 -16.13 6.15
CA GLN A 144 2.64 -16.25 6.50
C GLN A 144 3.22 -17.59 6.02
N ILE A 145 2.46 -18.68 6.18
CA ILE A 145 2.85 -20.01 5.67
C ILE A 145 2.83 -20.01 4.14
N LYS A 146 1.77 -19.45 3.52
CA LYS A 146 1.67 -19.34 2.05
C LYS A 146 2.84 -18.58 1.45
N CYS A 147 3.28 -17.47 2.06
CA CYS A 147 4.44 -16.70 1.62
C CYS A 147 5.73 -17.54 1.61
N PHE A 148 5.94 -18.41 2.60
CA PHE A 148 7.09 -19.31 2.63
C PHE A 148 7.00 -20.44 1.61
N ILE A 149 5.85 -21.09 1.49
CA ILE A 149 5.64 -22.20 0.54
C ILE A 149 5.75 -21.72 -0.90
N ALA A 150 5.21 -20.55 -1.23
CA ALA A 150 5.32 -19.95 -2.55
C ALA A 150 6.79 -19.72 -2.98
N ARG A 151 7.70 -19.63 -2.01
CA ARG A 151 9.16 -19.48 -2.21
C ARG A 151 9.91 -20.81 -2.10
N GLY A 152 9.19 -21.93 -2.03
CA GLY A 152 9.72 -23.30 -2.04
C GLY A 152 10.14 -23.84 -0.67
N ALA A 153 9.95 -23.10 0.43
CA ALA A 153 10.35 -23.54 1.76
C ALA A 153 9.42 -24.63 2.32
N ARG A 154 9.98 -25.55 3.10
CA ARG A 154 9.22 -26.48 3.96
C ARG A 154 8.93 -25.77 5.27
N VAL A 155 7.68 -25.75 5.72
CA VAL A 155 7.29 -25.08 6.96
C VAL A 155 6.76 -26.10 7.95
N GLU A 156 7.37 -26.16 9.13
CA GLU A 156 6.88 -26.95 10.26
C GLU A 156 6.32 -25.98 11.31
N LEU A 157 5.00 -25.94 11.40
CA LEU A 157 4.25 -25.14 12.36
C LEU A 157 4.17 -25.90 13.68
N VAL A 158 4.71 -25.34 14.76
CA VAL A 158 4.78 -25.97 16.08
C VAL A 158 3.99 -25.17 17.12
N PRO A 159 3.50 -25.81 18.20
CA PRO A 159 2.83 -25.11 19.29
C PRO A 159 3.67 -24.00 19.93
N TRP A 160 3.03 -22.98 20.49
CA TRP A 160 3.69 -21.83 21.13
C TRP A 160 4.73 -22.19 22.21
N ASN A 161 4.52 -23.31 22.92
CA ASN A 161 5.37 -23.79 24.02
C ASN A 161 6.28 -24.97 23.62
N TRP A 162 6.50 -25.18 22.32
CA TRP A 162 7.31 -26.27 21.79
C TRP A 162 8.78 -26.17 22.22
N ASP A 163 9.42 -27.31 22.52
CA ASP A 163 10.85 -27.36 22.79
C ASP A 163 11.62 -27.36 21.46
N LEU A 164 12.37 -26.29 21.21
CA LEU A 164 13.06 -26.08 19.95
C LEU A 164 14.33 -26.94 19.87
N ASP A 165 14.46 -27.65 18.75
CA ASP A 165 15.64 -28.43 18.38
C ASP A 165 16.27 -27.87 17.10
N GLU A 166 17.39 -27.18 17.24
CA GLU A 166 18.11 -26.52 16.14
C GLU A 166 18.67 -27.49 15.10
N THR A 167 18.69 -28.81 15.37
CA THR A 167 19.13 -29.81 14.38
C THR A 167 18.07 -30.09 13.32
N LYS A 168 16.79 -29.74 13.58
CA LYS A 168 15.65 -30.10 12.73
C LYS A 168 15.23 -29.02 11.75
N PHE A 169 15.70 -27.79 11.92
CA PHE A 169 15.35 -26.65 11.07
C PHE A 169 16.56 -25.82 10.68
N ASP A 170 16.42 -25.08 9.59
CA ASP A 170 17.46 -24.25 9.00
C ASP A 170 17.23 -22.76 9.35
N GLY A 171 15.97 -22.35 9.58
CA GLY A 171 15.60 -21.04 10.11
C GLY A 171 14.42 -21.09 11.09
N LEU A 172 14.39 -20.14 12.03
CA LEU A 172 13.32 -19.98 13.02
C LEU A 172 12.42 -18.80 12.65
N PHE A 173 11.13 -19.03 12.60
CA PHE A 173 10.10 -18.02 12.38
C PHE A 173 9.18 -17.94 13.60
N ILE A 174 8.85 -16.73 14.04
CA ILE A 174 7.96 -16.48 15.18
C ILE A 174 6.76 -15.67 14.67
N SER A 175 5.58 -16.27 14.70
CA SER A 175 4.39 -15.69 14.08
C SER A 175 3.84 -14.48 14.84
N ASN A 176 2.86 -13.84 14.21
CA ASN A 176 1.97 -12.91 14.91
C ASN A 176 1.13 -13.64 15.97
N GLY A 177 0.42 -12.85 16.79
CA GLY A 177 -0.49 -13.40 17.78
C GLY A 177 -1.24 -12.35 18.60
N PRO A 178 -2.25 -12.77 19.37
CA PRO A 178 -2.97 -11.93 20.30
C PRO A 178 -2.31 -11.91 21.69
N GLY A 179 -2.69 -10.90 22.49
CA GLY A 179 -2.39 -10.88 23.93
C GLY A 179 -1.11 -10.15 24.30
N ASP A 180 -0.72 -10.32 25.57
CA ASP A 180 0.44 -9.67 26.17
C ASP A 180 1.70 -10.55 26.01
N PRO A 181 2.81 -10.05 25.44
CA PRO A 181 4.04 -10.84 25.28
C PRO A 181 4.65 -11.32 26.62
N VAL A 182 4.33 -10.66 27.75
CA VAL A 182 4.86 -11.01 29.08
C VAL A 182 4.36 -12.37 29.59
N VAL A 183 3.18 -12.84 29.13
CA VAL A 183 2.65 -14.14 29.55
C VAL A 183 3.34 -15.33 28.86
N CYS A 184 4.02 -15.09 27.73
CA CYS A 184 4.63 -16.13 26.89
C CYS A 184 6.06 -16.50 27.33
N LYS A 185 6.27 -16.70 28.64
CA LYS A 185 7.61 -16.91 29.22
C LYS A 185 8.33 -18.14 28.65
N ASP A 186 7.60 -19.22 28.37
CA ASP A 186 8.21 -20.45 27.87
C ASP A 186 8.72 -20.31 26.43
N THR A 187 7.96 -19.64 25.56
CA THR A 187 8.41 -19.28 24.21
C THR A 187 9.66 -18.40 24.26
N VAL A 188 9.67 -17.38 25.14
CA VAL A 188 10.83 -16.49 25.31
C VAL A 188 12.08 -17.27 25.73
N LYS A 189 11.98 -18.23 26.65
CA LYS A 189 13.11 -19.10 27.04
C LYS A 189 13.65 -19.90 25.85
N GLN A 190 12.77 -20.41 25.00
CA GLN A 190 13.16 -21.19 23.81
C GLN A 190 13.83 -20.28 22.76
N ILE A 191 13.33 -19.07 22.55
CA ILE A 191 14.00 -18.08 21.68
C ILE A 191 15.39 -17.72 22.23
N GLN A 192 15.52 -17.54 23.55
CA GLN A 192 16.81 -17.29 24.21
C GLN A 192 17.81 -18.43 24.01
N LYS A 193 17.35 -19.69 24.01
CA LYS A 193 18.18 -20.87 23.73
C LYS A 193 18.80 -20.78 22.32
N VAL A 194 17.98 -20.47 21.31
CA VAL A 194 18.44 -20.32 19.91
C VAL A 194 19.33 -19.09 19.71
N LEU A 195 19.02 -17.96 20.37
CA LEU A 195 19.86 -16.76 20.32
C LEU A 195 21.26 -17.01 20.90
N LYS A 196 21.36 -17.80 21.97
CA LYS A 196 22.65 -18.18 22.59
C LYS A 196 23.50 -19.05 21.69
N SER A 197 22.90 -19.93 20.88
CA SER A 197 23.66 -20.77 19.94
C SER A 197 24.33 -19.92 18.85
N GLY A 198 23.67 -18.82 18.45
CA GLY A 198 24.19 -17.91 17.43
C GLY A 198 24.03 -18.42 15.99
N ARG A 199 23.45 -19.63 15.79
CA ARG A 199 23.60 -20.37 14.52
C ARG A 199 22.49 -20.12 13.52
N LYS A 200 21.22 -20.11 13.92
CA LYS A 200 20.07 -20.15 12.99
C LYS A 200 19.47 -18.76 12.77
N PRO A 201 19.08 -18.34 11.55
CA PRO A 201 18.44 -17.05 11.32
C PRO A 201 17.07 -17.02 11.99
N ILE A 202 16.67 -15.83 12.45
CA ILE A 202 15.42 -15.62 13.17
C ILE A 202 14.65 -14.48 12.52
N PHE A 203 13.36 -14.73 12.24
CA PHE A 203 12.42 -13.72 11.77
C PHE A 203 11.14 -13.72 12.62
N GLY A 204 10.83 -12.58 13.23
CA GLY A 204 9.62 -12.39 14.04
C GLY A 204 8.64 -11.38 13.45
N ILE A 205 7.34 -11.66 13.49
CA ILE A 205 6.27 -10.76 13.02
C ILE A 205 5.31 -10.42 14.16
N CYS A 206 4.99 -9.13 14.33
CA CYS A 206 4.01 -8.62 15.28
C CYS A 206 4.30 -9.10 16.73
N LEU A 207 3.53 -10.05 17.27
CA LEU A 207 3.85 -10.64 18.57
C LEU A 207 5.24 -11.30 18.57
N GLY A 208 5.66 -11.93 17.47
CA GLY A 208 7.00 -12.48 17.33
C GLY A 208 8.11 -11.43 17.43
N HIS A 209 7.87 -10.20 16.99
CA HIS A 209 8.79 -9.08 17.24
C HIS A 209 8.91 -8.77 18.74
N GLN A 210 7.79 -8.74 19.45
CA GLN A 210 7.75 -8.47 20.89
C GLN A 210 8.41 -9.59 21.70
N LEU A 211 8.17 -10.85 21.34
CA LEU A 211 8.79 -12.01 21.98
C LEU A 211 10.30 -12.07 21.74
N LEU A 212 10.76 -11.79 20.52
CA LEU A 212 12.18 -11.68 20.22
C LEU A 212 12.83 -10.54 21.01
N SER A 213 12.16 -9.40 21.11
CA SER A 213 12.63 -8.23 21.87
C SER A 213 12.71 -8.54 23.37
N ASN A 214 11.72 -9.22 23.94
CA ASN A 214 11.76 -9.69 25.33
C ASN A 214 12.89 -10.71 25.55
N ALA A 215 13.15 -11.59 24.58
CA ALA A 215 14.24 -12.57 24.67
C ALA A 215 15.62 -11.91 24.77
N ILE A 216 15.82 -10.75 24.14
CA ILE A 216 17.07 -9.97 24.22
C ILE A 216 17.10 -8.96 25.37
N GLY A 217 16.05 -8.91 26.22
CA GLY A 217 16.00 -8.08 27.42
C GLY A 217 15.32 -6.71 27.26
N CYS A 218 14.67 -6.44 26.13
CA CYS A 218 13.88 -5.21 25.96
C CYS A 218 12.60 -5.23 26.80
N LYS A 219 12.02 -4.05 27.04
CA LYS A 219 10.72 -3.92 27.69
C LYS A 219 9.62 -3.72 26.66
N THR A 220 8.46 -4.33 26.90
CA THR A 220 7.23 -4.10 26.16
C THR A 220 6.24 -3.31 27.00
N TYR A 221 5.45 -2.43 26.39
CA TYR A 221 4.42 -1.65 27.07
C TYR A 221 3.09 -1.67 26.29
N LYS A 222 1.98 -1.50 27.02
CA LYS A 222 0.65 -1.42 26.42
C LYS A 222 0.43 -0.02 25.87
N MET A 223 0.08 0.07 24.59
CA MET A 223 -0.25 1.32 23.92
C MET A 223 -1.63 1.80 24.35
N LYS A 224 -1.88 3.11 24.22
CA LYS A 224 -3.17 3.72 24.59
C LYS A 224 -4.33 3.05 23.86
N TYR A 225 -4.32 3.09 22.53
CA TYR A 225 -5.36 2.49 21.69
C TYR A 225 -4.80 1.56 20.61
N GLY A 226 -3.48 1.29 20.60
CA GLY A 226 -2.81 0.40 19.66
C GLY A 226 -2.81 0.88 18.21
N ASN A 227 -2.05 0.19 17.37
CA ASN A 227 -1.97 0.46 15.95
C ASN A 227 -2.72 -0.65 15.17
N ARG A 228 -3.82 -0.23 14.53
CA ARG A 228 -4.82 -1.12 13.87
C ARG A 228 -5.31 -0.51 12.57
N GLY A 229 -4.91 -1.08 11.45
CA GLY A 229 -5.32 -0.62 10.11
C GLY A 229 -4.39 -1.11 9.01
N HIS A 230 -4.67 -0.67 7.78
CA HIS A 230 -3.92 -1.05 6.58
C HIS A 230 -3.15 0.14 5.96
N ASN A 231 -3.09 1.26 6.66
CA ASN A 231 -2.59 2.53 6.16
C ASN A 231 -1.59 3.17 7.14
N LEU A 232 -0.79 2.36 7.84
CA LEU A 232 0.17 2.86 8.81
C LEU A 232 1.54 3.06 8.15
N PRO A 233 2.04 4.31 8.07
CA PRO A 233 3.32 4.62 7.44
C PRO A 233 4.49 4.28 8.36
N CYS A 234 5.42 3.46 7.86
CA CYS A 234 6.65 3.13 8.54
C CYS A 234 7.87 3.57 7.72
N ILE A 235 8.77 4.33 8.34
CA ILE A 235 10.06 4.71 7.75
C ILE A 235 11.10 3.66 8.07
N HIS A 236 11.80 3.17 7.04
CA HIS A 236 12.99 2.35 7.19
C HIS A 236 14.23 3.21 7.43
N HIS A 237 14.87 3.08 8.59
CA HIS A 237 16.00 3.94 8.99
C HIS A 237 17.22 3.84 8.07
N GLY A 238 17.48 2.67 7.49
CA GLY A 238 18.64 2.46 6.63
C GLY A 238 18.55 3.14 5.25
N THR A 239 17.34 3.43 4.75
CA THR A 239 17.14 3.98 3.40
C THR A 239 16.33 5.28 3.38
N GLY A 240 15.70 5.66 4.49
CA GLY A 240 14.80 6.81 4.57
C GLY A 240 13.46 6.62 3.83
N ARG A 241 13.19 5.43 3.28
CA ARG A 241 11.94 5.16 2.56
C ARG A 241 10.80 4.92 3.52
N CYS A 242 9.63 5.45 3.15
CA CYS A 242 8.37 5.18 3.83
C CYS A 242 7.60 4.07 3.11
N PHE A 243 7.00 3.16 3.87
CA PHE A 243 6.16 2.07 3.39
C PHE A 243 4.81 2.12 4.08
N MET A 244 3.74 1.78 3.36
CA MET A 244 2.43 1.59 3.97
C MET A 244 2.34 0.17 4.51
N THR A 245 1.84 0.01 5.73
CA THR A 245 1.86 -1.28 6.42
C THR A 245 0.51 -1.62 7.04
N SER A 246 0.24 -2.93 7.11
CA SER A 246 -0.86 -3.50 7.88
C SER A 246 -0.43 -3.79 9.30
N GLN A 247 -1.15 -3.25 10.29
CA GLN A 247 -0.85 -3.42 11.70
C GLN A 247 -2.10 -3.82 12.48
N ASN A 248 -1.91 -4.69 13.48
CA ASN A 248 -2.97 -5.03 14.43
C ASN A 248 -2.38 -5.48 15.77
N HIS A 249 -1.89 -4.52 16.56
CA HIS A 249 -1.34 -4.80 17.88
C HIS A 249 -1.68 -3.69 18.89
N GLY A 250 -1.63 -4.06 20.18
CA GLY A 250 -1.89 -3.15 21.30
C GLY A 250 -0.69 -2.95 22.22
N PHE A 251 0.43 -3.60 21.94
CA PHE A 251 1.67 -3.52 22.69
C PHE A 251 2.80 -3.11 21.74
N ALA A 252 3.79 -2.41 22.27
CA ALA A 252 4.97 -1.98 21.52
C ALA A 252 6.24 -2.24 22.33
N VAL A 253 7.38 -2.26 21.65
CA VAL A 253 8.70 -2.44 22.26
C VAL A 253 9.34 -1.08 22.50
N ASP A 254 9.92 -0.90 23.68
CA ASP A 254 10.65 0.32 24.04
C ASP A 254 12.05 0.33 23.38
N PRO A 255 12.31 1.21 22.40
CA PRO A 255 13.59 1.25 21.69
C PRO A 255 14.75 1.71 22.59
N GLU A 256 14.50 2.41 23.70
CA GLU A 256 15.57 2.86 24.62
C GLU A 256 16.19 1.69 25.39
N THR A 257 15.49 0.56 25.46
CA THR A 257 15.94 -0.66 26.14
C THR A 257 16.72 -1.62 25.24
N LEU A 258 16.99 -1.23 23.98
CA LEU A 258 17.70 -2.09 23.04
C LEU A 258 19.18 -2.28 23.42
N PRO A 259 19.69 -3.52 23.43
CA PRO A 259 21.13 -3.76 23.60
C PRO A 259 21.95 -3.16 22.45
N PHE A 260 23.22 -2.83 22.73
CA PHE A 260 24.11 -2.16 21.77
C PHE A 260 24.28 -2.89 20.42
N ASP A 261 24.16 -4.22 20.39
CA ASP A 261 24.31 -5.02 19.17
C ASP A 261 23.07 -5.02 18.26
N TRP A 262 22.00 -4.36 18.69
CA TRP A 262 20.74 -4.22 17.99
C TRP A 262 20.45 -2.78 17.61
N GLU A 263 19.64 -2.58 16.59
CA GLU A 263 19.16 -1.27 16.18
C GLU A 263 17.70 -1.33 15.70
N PRO A 264 16.94 -0.24 15.84
CA PRO A 264 15.62 -0.12 15.23
C PRO A 264 15.71 -0.21 13.70
N LEU A 265 14.80 -0.98 13.09
CA LEU A 265 14.75 -1.18 11.64
C LEU A 265 13.71 -0.25 10.99
N PHE A 266 12.51 -0.13 11.55
CA PHE A 266 11.52 0.86 11.13
C PHE A 266 10.81 1.55 12.31
N THR A 267 10.32 2.77 12.06
CA THR A 267 9.54 3.59 13.01
C THR A 267 8.28 4.11 12.34
N ASN A 268 7.16 4.19 13.07
CA ASN A 268 5.91 4.74 12.57
C ASN A 268 5.96 6.28 12.55
N LEU A 269 5.58 6.85 11.42
CA LEU A 269 5.68 8.30 11.19
C LEU A 269 4.59 9.10 11.92
N ASN A 270 3.48 8.47 12.30
CA ASN A 270 2.36 9.13 12.96
C ASN A 270 2.59 9.36 14.46
N ASP A 271 3.24 8.41 15.14
CA ASP A 271 3.37 8.41 16.61
C ASP A 271 4.79 8.16 17.12
N ASN A 272 5.78 7.98 16.23
CA ASN A 272 7.18 7.69 16.52
C ASN A 272 7.42 6.40 17.33
N THR A 273 6.43 5.53 17.44
CA THR A 273 6.62 4.25 18.12
C THR A 273 7.46 3.30 17.26
N ASN A 274 8.14 2.35 17.92
CA ASN A 274 8.97 1.35 17.24
C ASN A 274 8.07 0.32 16.56
N GLU A 275 7.66 0.64 15.33
CA GLU A 275 6.61 -0.07 14.60
C GLU A 275 7.09 -0.92 13.43
N GLY A 276 8.39 -1.05 13.23
CA GLY A 276 8.86 -2.10 12.33
C GLY A 276 10.20 -2.64 12.70
N GLY A 277 10.37 -2.85 13.99
CA GLY A 277 11.14 -3.98 14.43
C GLY A 277 12.61 -3.71 14.63
N ILE A 278 13.33 -4.77 14.93
CA ILE A 278 14.72 -4.72 15.38
C ILE A 278 15.56 -5.59 14.47
N ILE A 279 16.79 -5.17 14.25
CA ILE A 279 17.77 -5.96 13.51
C ILE A 279 19.07 -6.03 14.29
N HIS A 280 19.71 -7.20 14.26
CA HIS A 280 21.04 -7.36 14.83
C HIS A 280 22.07 -6.82 13.82
N LYS A 281 23.07 -6.08 14.31
CA LYS A 281 24.12 -5.46 13.48
C LYS A 281 24.97 -6.45 12.65
N GLN A 282 25.06 -7.71 13.08
CA GLN A 282 25.94 -8.72 12.48
C GLN A 282 25.23 -10.06 12.25
N LYS A 283 24.49 -10.56 13.26
CA LYS A 283 23.81 -11.86 13.17
C LYS A 283 22.53 -11.77 12.31
N PRO A 284 22.07 -12.87 11.69
CA PRO A 284 20.91 -12.86 10.80
C PRO A 284 19.59 -12.90 11.58
N TYR A 285 19.39 -11.93 12.47
CA TYR A 285 18.18 -11.80 13.27
C TYR A 285 17.50 -10.48 12.94
N PHE A 286 16.22 -10.56 12.62
CA PHE A 286 15.39 -9.38 12.49
C PHE A 286 13.95 -9.69 12.83
N SER A 287 13.16 -8.66 13.03
CA SER A 287 11.72 -8.78 13.21
C SER A 287 11.04 -7.50 12.75
N VAL A 288 9.72 -7.53 12.61
CA VAL A 288 8.88 -6.37 12.28
C VAL A 288 7.59 -6.42 13.10
N GLN A 289 7.08 -5.25 13.53
CA GLN A 289 5.84 -5.16 14.33
C GLN A 289 4.58 -5.20 13.45
N PHE A 290 4.67 -4.76 12.18
CA PHE A 290 3.62 -4.88 11.17
C PHE A 290 3.55 -6.27 10.53
N HIS A 291 2.56 -6.47 9.67
CA HIS A 291 2.25 -7.73 8.98
C HIS A 291 2.63 -7.67 7.49
N PRO A 292 3.88 -8.03 7.11
CA PRO A 292 4.31 -8.05 5.71
C PRO A 292 3.59 -9.08 4.84
N GLU A 293 2.96 -10.08 5.46
CA GLU A 293 2.08 -11.05 4.80
C GLU A 293 0.73 -10.46 4.38
N HIS A 294 0.45 -9.19 4.68
CA HIS A 294 -0.78 -8.49 4.28
C HIS A 294 -2.07 -9.27 4.60
N THR A 295 -3.03 -9.35 3.66
CA THR A 295 -4.29 -10.09 3.77
C THR A 295 -5.08 -9.75 5.06
N ALA A 296 -5.60 -8.52 5.19
CA ALA A 296 -5.70 -7.47 4.18
C ALA A 296 -4.60 -6.40 4.26
N GLY A 297 -4.60 -5.49 3.28
CA GLY A 297 -3.73 -4.32 3.17
C GLY A 297 -2.59 -4.45 2.15
N PRO A 298 -1.63 -3.50 2.15
CA PRO A 298 -0.62 -3.37 1.09
C PRO A 298 0.42 -4.52 1.13
N ALA A 299 0.86 -4.95 -0.06
CA ALA A 299 1.86 -6.01 -0.23
C ALA A 299 3.32 -5.48 -0.30
N ASP A 300 3.53 -4.21 0.02
CA ASP A 300 4.78 -3.47 -0.16
C ASP A 300 6.03 -4.14 0.45
N LEU A 301 5.86 -4.93 1.51
CA LEU A 301 6.95 -5.52 2.30
C LEU A 301 6.94 -7.05 2.35
N GLU A 302 6.22 -7.72 1.43
CA GLU A 302 6.29 -9.19 1.31
C GLU A 302 7.72 -9.68 1.01
N LEU A 303 8.56 -8.81 0.43
CA LEU A 303 9.97 -9.08 0.16
C LEU A 303 10.79 -9.45 1.41
N LEU A 304 10.30 -9.17 2.62
CA LEU A 304 10.99 -9.55 3.86
C LEU A 304 11.12 -11.08 4.00
N PHE A 305 10.15 -11.83 3.47
CA PHE A 305 10.22 -13.29 3.38
C PHE A 305 11.36 -13.75 2.44
N ASP A 306 11.60 -13.03 1.34
CA ASP A 306 12.72 -13.31 0.43
C ASP A 306 14.07 -13.11 1.12
N VAL A 307 14.22 -11.99 1.84
CA VAL A 307 15.46 -11.67 2.58
C VAL A 307 15.74 -12.74 3.63
N PHE A 308 14.73 -13.15 4.40
CA PHE A 308 14.89 -14.21 5.40
C PHE A 308 15.32 -15.53 4.79
N LEU A 309 14.63 -16.02 3.75
CA LEU A 309 14.98 -17.29 3.11
C LEU A 309 16.36 -17.26 2.45
N LYS A 310 16.76 -16.12 1.88
CA LYS A 310 18.11 -15.92 1.36
C LYS A 310 19.16 -16.00 2.48
N ALA A 311 18.88 -15.42 3.64
CA ALA A 311 19.76 -15.51 4.80
C ALA A 311 19.91 -16.96 5.30
N VAL A 312 18.83 -17.75 5.28
CA VAL A 312 18.87 -19.19 5.62
C VAL A 312 19.74 -19.97 4.63
N LYS A 313 19.51 -19.83 3.32
CA LYS A 313 20.30 -20.52 2.29
C LYS A 313 21.79 -20.14 2.32
N ASN A 314 22.10 -18.86 2.58
CA ASN A 314 23.49 -18.38 2.62
C ASN A 314 24.29 -18.93 3.81
N GLN A 315 23.64 -19.36 4.90
CA GLN A 315 24.34 -19.99 6.01
C GLN A 315 24.86 -21.40 5.68
N GLU A 316 24.20 -22.11 4.78
CA GLU A 316 24.67 -23.42 4.32
C GLU A 316 25.95 -23.28 3.46
N SER A 317 26.07 -22.15 2.76
CA SER A 317 27.19 -21.82 1.88
C SER A 317 28.33 -21.15 2.66
N HIS A 318 29.15 -21.93 3.37
CA HIS A 318 30.30 -21.46 4.17
C HIS A 318 31.42 -20.84 3.31
N GLY A 319 31.22 -19.63 2.78
CA GLY A 319 32.21 -18.87 2.02
C GLY A 319 32.41 -17.46 2.58
N ALA A 320 33.66 -17.05 2.77
CA ALA A 320 34.04 -15.71 3.19
C ALA A 320 33.69 -14.67 2.10
N GLY A 321 32.47 -14.15 2.16
CA GLY A 321 31.95 -13.14 1.22
C GLY A 321 30.47 -12.80 1.39
N VAL A 322 29.78 -13.39 2.39
CA VAL A 322 28.34 -13.20 2.56
C VAL A 322 28.05 -11.82 3.16
N ILE A 323 27.41 -10.98 2.36
CA ILE A 323 26.83 -9.70 2.77
C ILE A 323 25.88 -9.93 3.96
N SER A 324 26.03 -9.15 5.04
CA SER A 324 25.20 -9.28 6.25
C SER A 324 23.71 -9.14 5.95
N LEU A 325 22.84 -9.76 6.75
CA LEU A 325 21.38 -9.64 6.60
C LEU A 325 20.93 -8.18 6.51
N ARG A 326 21.51 -7.33 7.37
CA ARG A 326 21.30 -5.89 7.37
C ARG A 326 21.58 -5.27 6.01
N GLN A 327 22.73 -5.56 5.43
CA GLN A 327 23.10 -5.02 4.13
C GLN A 327 22.26 -5.62 2.99
N GLN A 328 21.83 -6.88 3.09
CA GLN A 328 20.87 -7.46 2.14
C GLN A 328 19.52 -6.72 2.16
N LEU A 329 19.02 -6.42 3.36
CA LEU A 329 17.81 -5.62 3.58
C LEU A 329 17.98 -4.21 3.00
N MET A 330 19.07 -3.53 3.33
CA MET A 330 19.37 -2.19 2.80
C MET A 330 19.42 -2.21 1.28
N ASN A 331 20.13 -3.15 0.65
CA ASN A 331 20.22 -3.24 -0.80
C ASN A 331 18.87 -3.49 -1.46
N ARG A 332 18.01 -4.31 -0.83
CA ARG A 332 16.68 -4.64 -1.38
C ARG A 332 15.70 -3.50 -1.26
N LEU A 333 15.80 -2.72 -0.18
CA LEU A 333 14.93 -1.57 0.09
C LEU A 333 15.47 -0.26 -0.50
N MET A 334 16.73 -0.17 -0.87
CA MET A 334 17.32 1.04 -1.43
C MET A 334 16.65 1.42 -2.74
N TYR A 335 16.40 2.71 -2.91
CA TYR A 335 15.91 3.27 -4.16
C TYR A 335 16.77 4.47 -4.50
N THR A 336 17.40 4.44 -5.68
CA THR A 336 18.15 5.57 -6.20
C THR A 336 17.27 6.26 -7.23
N PRO A 337 16.73 7.46 -6.95
CA PRO A 337 15.97 8.22 -7.93
C PRO A 337 16.85 8.55 -9.13
N SER A 338 16.25 8.65 -10.32
CA SER A 338 17.01 9.03 -11.51
C SER A 338 17.50 10.49 -11.37
N PRO A 339 18.69 10.85 -11.87
CA PRO A 339 19.22 12.21 -11.76
C PRO A 339 18.27 13.28 -12.29
N GLU A 340 17.50 12.96 -13.33
CA GLU A 340 16.49 13.83 -13.95
C GLU A 340 15.34 14.21 -13.01
N THR A 341 15.06 13.41 -11.97
CA THR A 341 14.01 13.67 -10.98
C THR A 341 14.49 14.48 -9.78
N LEU A 342 15.81 14.58 -9.56
CA LEU A 342 16.38 15.31 -8.45
C LEU A 342 16.57 16.78 -8.80
N LEU A 343 15.96 17.67 -8.02
CA LEU A 343 16.19 19.11 -8.12
C LEU A 343 17.49 19.48 -7.41
N ASP A 344 18.51 19.89 -8.16
CA ASP A 344 19.80 20.33 -7.58
C ASP A 344 19.64 21.59 -6.71
N LYS A 345 18.69 22.45 -7.07
CA LYS A 345 18.36 23.69 -6.36
C LYS A 345 16.86 23.94 -6.39
N ARG A 346 16.36 24.47 -5.27
CA ARG A 346 14.97 24.93 -5.17
C ARG A 346 14.72 26.07 -6.18
N PRO A 347 13.64 26.00 -7.00
CA PRO A 347 13.34 27.04 -7.96
C PRO A 347 12.94 28.34 -7.24
N ARG A 348 13.36 29.48 -7.76
CA ARG A 348 13.01 30.80 -7.20
C ARG A 348 11.71 31.36 -7.78
N LYS A 349 11.47 31.07 -9.06
CA LYS A 349 10.29 31.49 -9.81
C LYS A 349 9.76 30.33 -10.64
N VAL A 350 8.46 30.06 -10.53
CA VAL A 350 7.77 28.97 -11.22
C VAL A 350 6.63 29.53 -12.07
N LEU A 351 6.59 29.10 -13.32
CA LEU A 351 5.48 29.33 -14.24
C LEU A 351 4.44 28.21 -14.09
N ILE A 352 3.17 28.57 -13.96
CA ILE A 352 2.04 27.65 -13.89
C ILE A 352 1.17 27.92 -15.11
N LEU A 353 0.92 26.88 -15.91
CA LEU A 353 -0.05 26.95 -17.00
C LEU A 353 -1.43 26.58 -16.43
N GLY A 354 -2.37 27.52 -16.51
CA GLY A 354 -3.73 27.34 -16.03
C GLY A 354 -4.58 26.48 -16.97
N SER A 355 -5.87 26.39 -16.65
CA SER A 355 -6.84 25.54 -17.35
C SER A 355 -7.26 26.03 -18.74
N GLY A 356 -6.98 27.29 -19.10
CA GLY A 356 -7.62 27.89 -20.26
C GLY A 356 -9.11 28.14 -20.03
N GLY A 357 -9.85 28.32 -21.13
CA GLY A 357 -11.31 28.40 -21.09
C GLY A 357 -11.94 27.08 -20.67
N LEU A 358 -13.06 27.14 -19.95
CA LEU A 358 -13.81 25.94 -19.54
C LEU A 358 -14.43 25.29 -20.78
N SER A 359 -14.22 23.99 -20.93
CA SER A 359 -14.82 23.17 -21.98
C SER A 359 -15.35 21.87 -21.40
N ILE A 360 -16.22 21.18 -22.15
CA ILE A 360 -16.70 19.86 -21.75
C ILE A 360 -15.49 18.92 -21.68
N GLY A 361 -15.30 18.26 -20.53
CA GLY A 361 -14.14 17.41 -20.26
C GLY A 361 -12.92 18.13 -19.66
N GLN A 362 -12.96 19.46 -19.53
CA GLN A 362 -11.93 20.26 -18.86
C GLN A 362 -12.57 21.46 -18.15
N ALA A 363 -13.03 21.24 -16.92
CA ALA A 363 -13.83 22.20 -16.17
C ALA A 363 -13.04 22.83 -15.01
N GLY A 364 -13.75 23.17 -13.92
CA GLY A 364 -13.21 23.94 -12.79
C GLY A 364 -12.23 23.17 -11.88
N GLU A 365 -12.03 21.87 -12.10
CA GLU A 365 -11.07 21.05 -11.36
C GLU A 365 -9.62 21.55 -11.52
N PHE A 366 -9.31 22.15 -12.67
CA PHE A 366 -7.99 22.70 -12.97
C PHE A 366 -7.79 24.10 -12.36
N ASP A 367 -8.85 24.89 -12.23
CA ASP A 367 -8.85 26.13 -11.44
C ASP A 367 -8.51 25.80 -9.97
N TYR A 368 -9.22 24.82 -9.39
CA TYR A 368 -8.96 24.37 -8.02
C TYR A 368 -7.54 23.82 -7.84
N SER A 369 -7.11 22.87 -8.67
CA SER A 369 -5.79 22.24 -8.52
C SER A 369 -4.64 23.22 -8.77
N GLY A 370 -4.76 24.09 -9.77
CA GLY A 370 -3.79 25.17 -10.01
C GLY A 370 -3.72 26.18 -8.86
N SER A 371 -4.85 26.48 -8.21
CA SER A 371 -4.88 27.32 -7.00
C SER A 371 -4.15 26.66 -5.81
N GLN A 372 -4.28 25.34 -5.63
CA GLN A 372 -3.51 24.61 -4.61
C GLN A 372 -2.02 24.60 -4.94
N ALA A 373 -1.64 24.48 -6.21
CA ALA A 373 -0.24 24.57 -6.63
C ALA A 373 0.36 25.94 -6.30
N ILE A 374 -0.37 27.04 -6.56
CA ILE A 374 0.05 28.39 -6.19
C ILE A 374 0.23 28.51 -4.67
N LYS A 375 -0.71 27.98 -3.89
CA LYS A 375 -0.63 27.99 -2.42
C LYS A 375 0.61 27.25 -1.91
N ALA A 376 0.90 26.05 -2.43
CA ALA A 376 2.07 25.28 -2.06
C ALA A 376 3.38 26.02 -2.40
N MET A 377 3.47 26.62 -3.59
CA MET A 377 4.64 27.42 -3.97
C MET A 377 4.84 28.62 -3.03
N LYS A 378 3.74 29.26 -2.59
CA LYS A 378 3.77 30.40 -1.68
C LYS A 378 4.22 30.03 -0.27
N GLU A 379 3.74 28.91 0.29
CA GLU A 379 4.22 28.35 1.57
C GLU A 379 5.73 28.09 1.53
N GLU A 380 6.22 27.66 0.36
CA GLU A 380 7.62 27.38 0.08
C GLU A 380 8.43 28.65 -0.31
N ARG A 381 7.82 29.85 -0.30
CA ARG A 381 8.43 31.14 -0.67
C ARG A 381 8.98 31.19 -2.09
N ILE A 382 8.31 30.52 -3.03
CA ILE A 382 8.63 30.49 -4.45
C ILE A 382 7.71 31.47 -5.17
N GLN A 383 8.28 32.35 -6.02
CA GLN A 383 7.50 33.31 -6.78
C GLN A 383 6.71 32.59 -7.89
N THR A 384 5.42 32.94 -8.03
CA THR A 384 4.48 32.28 -8.94
C THR A 384 4.08 33.21 -10.09
N VAL A 385 4.20 32.71 -11.31
CA VAL A 385 3.66 33.35 -12.51
C VAL A 385 2.59 32.43 -13.08
N LEU A 386 1.37 32.94 -13.27
CA LEU A 386 0.26 32.20 -13.84
C LEU A 386 -0.05 32.72 -15.24
N ILE A 387 -0.26 31.81 -16.20
CA ILE A 387 -0.92 32.13 -17.47
C ILE A 387 -2.28 31.44 -17.47
N ASN A 388 -3.36 32.23 -17.50
CA ASN A 388 -4.70 31.69 -17.68
C ASN A 388 -5.60 32.76 -18.36
N PRO A 389 -6.13 32.50 -19.58
CA PRO A 389 -7.02 33.44 -20.25
C PRO A 389 -8.40 33.55 -19.60
N ASN A 390 -8.80 32.60 -18.74
CA ASN A 390 -10.11 32.60 -18.12
C ASN A 390 -10.18 33.52 -16.89
N ILE A 391 -10.75 34.71 -17.10
CA ILE A 391 -10.92 35.75 -16.07
C ILE A 391 -11.93 35.40 -14.97
N ALA A 392 -12.79 34.40 -15.19
CA ALA A 392 -13.86 34.04 -14.26
C ALA A 392 -13.44 32.95 -13.25
N THR A 393 -12.14 32.79 -13.00
CA THR A 393 -11.58 31.72 -12.15
C THR A 393 -11.09 32.25 -10.80
N VAL A 394 -11.15 31.40 -9.77
CA VAL A 394 -10.53 31.73 -8.47
C VAL A 394 -9.01 31.82 -8.63
N GLN A 395 -8.42 31.00 -9.50
CA GLN A 395 -7.00 30.96 -9.83
C GLN A 395 -6.45 32.34 -10.24
N THR A 396 -7.24 33.16 -10.92
CA THR A 396 -6.83 34.48 -11.42
C THR A 396 -7.17 35.64 -10.46
N SER A 397 -7.69 35.33 -9.28
CA SER A 397 -8.02 36.34 -8.26
C SER A 397 -6.78 37.11 -7.79
N LYS A 398 -6.96 38.40 -7.54
CA LYS A 398 -5.89 39.30 -7.11
C LYS A 398 -5.25 38.82 -5.80
N GLY A 399 -3.94 38.62 -5.81
CA GLY A 399 -3.14 38.25 -4.64
C GLY A 399 -2.97 36.75 -4.42
N LEU A 400 -3.55 35.90 -5.28
CA LEU A 400 -3.31 34.47 -5.26
C LEU A 400 -1.92 34.16 -5.82
N ALA A 401 -1.72 34.34 -7.14
CA ALA A 401 -0.40 34.32 -7.76
C ALA A 401 0.25 35.72 -7.69
N ASP A 402 1.59 35.76 -7.72
CA ASP A 402 2.33 37.03 -7.68
C ASP A 402 2.14 37.83 -8.97
N LYS A 403 2.00 37.13 -10.10
CA LYS A 403 1.70 37.74 -11.40
C LYS A 403 0.80 36.84 -12.24
N CYS A 404 -0.28 37.41 -12.76
CA CYS A 404 -1.21 36.74 -13.66
C CYS A 404 -1.13 37.35 -15.07
N TYR A 405 -1.07 36.48 -16.08
CA TYR A 405 -1.15 36.82 -17.48
C TYR A 405 -2.45 36.24 -18.07
N PHE A 406 -3.31 37.12 -18.55
CA PHE A 406 -4.53 36.74 -19.27
C PHE A 406 -4.24 36.58 -20.76
N LEU A 407 -3.45 35.54 -21.09
CA LEU A 407 -3.03 35.23 -22.45
C LEU A 407 -3.49 33.83 -22.86
N PRO A 408 -3.72 33.57 -24.17
CA PRO A 408 -3.96 32.23 -24.67
C PRO A 408 -2.81 31.27 -24.32
N LEU A 409 -3.15 30.01 -24.04
CA LEU A 409 -2.18 28.94 -23.76
C LEU A 409 -1.68 28.31 -25.07
N THR A 410 -1.00 29.12 -25.89
CA THR A 410 -0.32 28.64 -27.10
C THR A 410 1.21 28.75 -26.92
N PRO A 411 2.01 27.92 -27.61
CA PRO A 411 3.47 27.93 -27.46
C PRO A 411 4.10 29.32 -27.65
N GLU A 412 3.57 30.13 -28.57
CA GLU A 412 4.11 31.45 -28.89
C GLU A 412 3.96 32.42 -27.71
N TYR A 413 2.77 32.50 -27.10
CA TYR A 413 2.53 33.38 -25.96
C TYR A 413 3.24 32.89 -24.71
N VAL A 414 3.28 31.56 -24.50
CA VAL A 414 3.99 30.98 -23.36
C VAL A 414 5.50 31.23 -23.47
N GLU A 415 6.11 31.10 -24.66
CA GLU A 415 7.52 31.45 -24.87
C GLU A 415 7.79 32.93 -24.56
N GLN A 416 6.90 33.85 -24.97
CA GLN A 416 7.05 35.27 -24.66
C GLN A 416 7.05 35.55 -23.15
N VAL A 417 6.17 34.90 -22.40
CA VAL A 417 6.15 35.02 -20.93
C VAL A 417 7.41 34.42 -20.33
N ILE A 418 7.88 33.26 -20.79
CA ILE A 418 9.14 32.65 -20.36
C ILE A 418 10.31 33.61 -20.61
N LYS A 419 10.37 34.25 -21.78
CA LYS A 419 11.41 35.21 -22.14
C LYS A 419 11.41 36.44 -21.23
N ALA A 420 10.24 36.95 -20.87
CA ALA A 420 10.06 38.13 -20.02
C ALA A 420 10.32 37.84 -18.53
N GLU A 421 9.78 36.73 -18.02
CA GLU A 421 9.80 36.42 -16.59
C GLU A 421 11.01 35.60 -16.15
N ARG A 422 11.64 34.87 -17.08
CA ARG A 422 12.78 33.97 -16.84
C ARG A 422 12.55 33.03 -15.64
N PRO A 423 11.46 32.22 -15.64
CA PRO A 423 11.21 31.25 -14.58
C PRO A 423 12.28 30.16 -14.58
N ASN A 424 12.55 29.55 -13.42
CA ASN A 424 13.46 28.40 -13.32
C ASN A 424 12.72 27.07 -13.36
N GLY A 425 11.40 27.11 -13.14
CA GLY A 425 10.55 25.93 -13.17
C GLY A 425 9.24 26.19 -13.91
N VAL A 426 8.64 25.14 -14.46
CA VAL A 426 7.29 25.17 -15.04
C VAL A 426 6.46 23.98 -14.54
N LEU A 427 5.19 24.23 -14.26
CA LEU A 427 4.19 23.22 -13.92
C LEU A 427 3.14 23.13 -15.01
N LEU A 428 3.03 21.95 -15.62
CA LEU A 428 2.16 21.66 -16.77
C LEU A 428 0.92 20.83 -16.37
N THR A 429 0.98 20.14 -15.22
CA THR A 429 0.01 19.11 -14.81
C THR A 429 -1.31 19.66 -14.25
N PHE A 430 -1.41 20.96 -14.01
CA PHE A 430 -2.57 21.58 -13.35
C PHE A 430 -3.49 22.35 -14.30
N GLY A 431 -3.24 22.32 -15.60
CA GLY A 431 -3.97 23.09 -16.61
C GLY A 431 -4.74 22.25 -17.64
N GLY A 432 -4.99 20.97 -17.35
CA GLY A 432 -5.67 20.05 -18.26
C GLY A 432 -4.90 19.75 -19.54
N GLN A 433 -5.61 19.27 -20.56
CA GLN A 433 -5.00 18.86 -21.84
C GLN A 433 -4.39 20.06 -22.58
N THR A 434 -5.00 21.25 -22.46
CA THR A 434 -4.48 22.46 -23.12
C THR A 434 -3.07 22.80 -22.65
N ALA A 435 -2.84 22.78 -21.33
CA ALA A 435 -1.51 23.05 -20.77
C ALA A 435 -0.51 21.94 -21.08
N LEU A 436 -0.94 20.67 -21.03
CA LEU A 436 -0.09 19.53 -21.34
C LEU A 436 0.36 19.54 -22.81
N ASN A 437 -0.55 19.70 -23.76
CA ASN A 437 -0.24 19.76 -25.19
C ASN A 437 0.67 20.95 -25.50
N CYS A 438 0.39 22.13 -24.93
CA CYS A 438 1.27 23.29 -25.06
C CYS A 438 2.68 23.00 -24.52
N GLY A 439 2.79 22.35 -23.36
CA GLY A 439 4.07 21.94 -22.77
C GLY A 439 4.85 20.94 -23.64
N VAL A 440 4.17 19.96 -24.23
CA VAL A 440 4.79 18.99 -25.13
C VAL A 440 5.36 19.68 -26.38
N GLU A 441 4.63 20.62 -26.98
CA GLU A 441 5.10 21.37 -28.15
C GLU A 441 6.27 22.33 -27.81
N LEU A 442 6.25 22.93 -26.62
CA LEU A 442 7.36 23.76 -26.12
C LEU A 442 8.65 22.95 -25.88
N GLU A 443 8.51 21.70 -25.42
CA GLU A 443 9.65 20.79 -25.28
C GLU A 443 10.18 20.37 -26.65
N LYS A 444 9.31 19.95 -27.58
CA LYS A 444 9.69 19.55 -28.95
C LYS A 444 10.43 20.67 -29.70
N SER A 445 10.01 21.92 -29.49
CA SER A 445 10.66 23.11 -30.07
C SER A 445 11.93 23.55 -29.33
N GLY A 446 12.30 22.87 -28.23
CA GLY A 446 13.53 23.15 -27.46
C GLY A 446 13.47 24.43 -26.62
N VAL A 447 12.29 25.00 -26.41
CA VAL A 447 12.12 26.26 -25.67
C VAL A 447 12.57 26.13 -24.22
N PHE A 448 12.21 25.04 -23.54
CA PHE A 448 12.60 24.84 -22.14
C PHE A 448 14.12 24.75 -21.97
N ALA A 449 14.82 24.03 -22.87
CA ALA A 449 16.28 23.99 -22.89
C ALA A 449 16.91 25.37 -23.18
N LYS A 450 16.39 26.07 -24.20
CA LYS A 450 16.85 27.41 -24.62
C LYS A 450 16.82 28.45 -23.51
N TYR A 451 15.80 28.42 -22.64
CA TYR A 451 15.65 29.35 -21.52
C TYR A 451 16.03 28.76 -20.16
N SER A 452 16.56 27.52 -20.13
CA SER A 452 16.94 26.80 -18.91
C SER A 452 15.79 26.70 -17.90
N VAL A 453 14.58 26.42 -18.39
CA VAL A 453 13.38 26.20 -17.58
C VAL A 453 13.24 24.71 -17.34
N ARG A 454 13.11 24.29 -16.08
CA ARG A 454 12.93 22.88 -15.74
C ARG A 454 11.46 22.54 -15.56
N ILE A 455 11.02 21.42 -16.12
CA ILE A 455 9.67 20.90 -15.86
C ILE A 455 9.68 20.29 -14.46
N LEU A 456 8.75 20.73 -13.61
CA LEU A 456 8.62 20.27 -12.23
C LEU A 456 7.54 19.19 -12.14
N GLY A 457 7.77 18.15 -11.33
CA GLY A 457 6.85 17.02 -11.19
C GLY A 457 7.13 15.91 -12.20
N THR A 458 6.09 15.37 -12.82
CA THR A 458 6.20 14.29 -13.80
C THR A 458 7.04 14.73 -15.01
N PRO A 459 8.11 14.00 -15.37
CA PRO A 459 8.90 14.32 -16.56
C PRO A 459 8.05 14.32 -17.83
N ILE A 460 8.37 15.22 -18.76
CA ILE A 460 7.63 15.34 -20.04
C ILE A 460 7.68 14.06 -20.86
N LYS A 461 8.78 13.32 -20.78
CA LYS A 461 8.90 11.98 -21.38
C LYS A 461 7.82 11.05 -20.86
N SER A 462 7.62 10.97 -19.54
CA SER A 462 6.56 10.14 -18.95
C SER A 462 5.17 10.59 -19.38
N ILE A 463 4.93 11.90 -19.52
CA ILE A 463 3.66 12.43 -20.05
C ILE A 463 3.43 11.93 -21.48
N ILE A 464 4.42 12.07 -22.36
CA ILE A 464 4.33 11.61 -23.76
C ILE A 464 4.10 10.09 -23.81
N GLU A 465 4.84 9.32 -23.01
CA GLU A 465 4.72 7.85 -22.94
C GLU A 465 3.35 7.39 -22.42
N THR A 466 2.64 8.21 -21.64
CA THR A 466 1.28 7.90 -21.16
C THR A 466 0.16 8.38 -22.09
N GLU A 467 0.41 9.41 -22.90
CA GLU A 467 -0.56 9.98 -23.83
C GLU A 467 -0.61 9.21 -25.16
N ASP A 468 0.55 8.71 -25.64
CA ASP A 468 0.61 7.83 -26.80
C ASP A 468 0.15 6.42 -26.43
N ARG A 469 -0.89 5.92 -27.10
CA ARG A 469 -1.54 4.65 -26.75
C ARG A 469 -0.66 3.44 -27.02
N LYS A 470 0.18 3.51 -28.04
CA LYS A 470 1.10 2.42 -28.39
C LYS A 470 2.22 2.34 -27.36
N ILE A 471 2.86 3.47 -27.07
CA ILE A 471 3.95 3.52 -26.10
C ILE A 471 3.46 3.14 -24.70
N PHE A 472 2.25 3.58 -24.33
CA PHE A 472 1.64 3.19 -23.06
C PHE A 472 1.47 1.67 -22.96
N ALA A 473 0.94 1.02 -24.00
CA ALA A 473 0.80 -0.43 -24.04
C ALA A 473 2.15 -1.16 -23.94
N GLU A 474 3.18 -0.66 -24.64
CA GLU A 474 4.55 -1.18 -24.55
C GLU A 474 5.10 -1.06 -23.12
N ARG A 475 4.95 0.09 -22.46
CA ARG A 475 5.38 0.33 -21.07
C ARG A 475 4.67 -0.56 -20.05
N VAL A 476 3.37 -0.81 -20.23
CA VAL A 476 2.61 -1.73 -19.36
C VAL A 476 3.06 -3.17 -19.58
N ASN A 477 3.33 -3.58 -20.82
CA ASN A 477 3.83 -4.92 -21.13
C ASN A 477 5.25 -5.16 -20.60
N GLU A 478 6.11 -4.13 -20.53
CA GLU A 478 7.47 -4.23 -19.98
C GLU A 478 7.49 -4.73 -18.53
N ILE A 479 6.44 -4.46 -17.74
CA ILE A 479 6.31 -4.92 -16.35
C ILE A 479 5.47 -6.20 -16.21
N GLY A 480 5.06 -6.81 -17.33
CA GLY A 480 4.24 -8.02 -17.34
C GLY A 480 2.76 -7.80 -17.05
N GLU A 481 2.31 -6.54 -16.98
CA GLU A 481 0.91 -6.17 -16.86
C GLU A 481 0.20 -6.26 -18.21
N LYS A 482 -1.14 -6.30 -18.19
CA LYS A 482 -1.95 -6.62 -19.38
C LYS A 482 -2.78 -5.44 -19.82
N VAL A 483 -2.74 -5.17 -21.13
CA VAL A 483 -3.71 -4.32 -21.82
C VAL A 483 -4.68 -5.17 -22.65
N ALA A 484 -5.88 -4.65 -22.91
CA ALA A 484 -6.77 -5.27 -23.88
C ALA A 484 -6.09 -5.27 -25.26
N PRO A 485 -6.38 -6.26 -26.14
CA PRO A 485 -5.91 -6.22 -27.51
C PRO A 485 -6.30 -4.90 -28.19
N SER A 486 -5.31 -4.14 -28.64
CA SER A 486 -5.50 -2.80 -29.17
C SER A 486 -4.43 -2.48 -30.21
N GLU A 487 -4.75 -1.58 -31.13
CA GLU A 487 -3.81 -1.09 -32.14
C GLU A 487 -3.94 0.42 -32.27
N ALA A 488 -2.81 1.13 -32.34
CA ALA A 488 -2.79 2.56 -32.63
C ALA A 488 -2.74 2.76 -34.14
N VAL A 489 -3.67 3.57 -34.66
CA VAL A 489 -3.91 3.78 -36.09
C VAL A 489 -3.89 5.26 -36.41
N TYR A 490 -3.52 5.62 -37.64
CA TYR A 490 -3.38 7.01 -38.09
C TYR A 490 -4.30 7.35 -39.27
N SER A 491 -5.05 6.36 -39.75
CA SER A 491 -6.03 6.54 -40.82
C SER A 491 -7.28 5.70 -40.57
N VAL A 492 -8.38 6.11 -41.20
CA VAL A 492 -9.64 5.37 -41.16
C VAL A 492 -9.47 3.96 -41.70
N GLU A 493 -8.70 3.77 -42.77
CA GLU A 493 -8.48 2.46 -43.37
C GLU A 493 -7.70 1.52 -42.44
N GLU A 494 -6.68 2.04 -41.76
CA GLU A 494 -5.96 1.29 -40.72
C GLU A 494 -6.89 0.91 -39.56
N ALA A 495 -7.79 1.80 -39.15
CA ALA A 495 -8.77 1.52 -38.10
C ALA A 495 -9.69 0.34 -38.48
N LEU A 496 -10.21 0.34 -39.72
CA LEU A 496 -11.06 -0.75 -40.22
C LEU A 496 -10.31 -2.08 -40.31
N GLN A 497 -9.05 -2.05 -40.78
CA GLN A 497 -8.22 -3.25 -40.84
C GLN A 497 -7.90 -3.81 -39.44
N ALA A 498 -7.57 -2.93 -38.49
CA ALA A 498 -7.33 -3.30 -37.10
C ALA A 498 -8.58 -3.94 -36.47
N ALA A 499 -9.76 -3.33 -36.66
CA ALA A 499 -11.00 -3.87 -36.13
C ALA A 499 -11.39 -5.21 -36.74
N ARG A 500 -11.12 -5.45 -38.02
CA ARG A 500 -11.31 -6.79 -38.65
C ARG A 500 -10.39 -7.85 -38.03
N ARG A 501 -9.19 -7.48 -37.57
CA ARG A 501 -8.26 -8.40 -36.89
C ARG A 501 -8.66 -8.65 -35.43
N ILE A 502 -9.08 -7.61 -34.71
CA ILE A 502 -9.45 -7.68 -33.28
C ILE A 502 -10.82 -8.34 -33.10
N GLY A 503 -11.77 -8.05 -33.99
CA GLY A 503 -13.16 -8.47 -33.91
C GLY A 503 -14.05 -7.43 -33.23
N TYR A 504 -15.26 -7.23 -33.77
CA TYR A 504 -16.27 -6.35 -33.21
C TYR A 504 -16.98 -6.98 -32.00
N PRO A 505 -17.47 -6.18 -31.03
CA PRO A 505 -17.42 -4.71 -30.99
C PRO A 505 -16.04 -4.17 -30.56
N VAL A 506 -15.68 -3.00 -31.09
CA VAL A 506 -14.42 -2.30 -30.76
C VAL A 506 -14.69 -0.93 -30.12
N MET A 507 -13.70 -0.41 -29.40
CA MET A 507 -13.74 0.91 -28.78
C MET A 507 -12.66 1.79 -29.42
N ALA A 508 -13.06 2.85 -30.11
CA ALA A 508 -12.17 3.87 -30.66
C ALA A 508 -11.95 4.97 -29.62
N ARG A 509 -10.69 5.38 -29.40
CA ARG A 509 -10.35 6.50 -28.51
C ARG A 509 -9.23 7.33 -29.11
N ALA A 510 -9.45 8.65 -29.23
CA ALA A 510 -8.45 9.59 -29.71
C ALA A 510 -7.29 9.75 -28.69
N ALA A 511 -6.06 9.84 -29.19
CA ALA A 511 -4.88 10.19 -28.40
C ALA A 511 -4.85 11.70 -28.02
N PHE A 512 -4.01 12.08 -27.05
CA PHE A 512 -3.82 13.47 -26.60
C PHE A 512 -5.13 14.24 -26.31
N SER A 513 -6.14 13.51 -25.83
CA SER A 513 -7.49 14.00 -25.59
C SER A 513 -8.00 13.54 -24.23
N LEU A 514 -8.84 14.37 -23.61
CA LEU A 514 -9.46 14.09 -22.32
C LEU A 514 -10.99 14.03 -22.46
N GLY A 515 -11.66 13.38 -21.51
CA GLY A 515 -13.13 13.36 -21.44
C GLY A 515 -13.83 12.52 -22.53
N GLY A 516 -13.08 11.70 -23.28
CA GLY A 516 -13.65 10.86 -24.34
C GLY A 516 -13.98 11.62 -25.64
N LEU A 517 -13.36 12.79 -25.86
CA LEU A 517 -13.52 13.53 -27.11
C LEU A 517 -13.15 12.63 -28.31
N GLY A 518 -14.06 12.48 -29.26
CA GLY A 518 -13.86 11.60 -30.43
C GLY A 518 -13.77 10.11 -30.08
N SER A 519 -14.22 9.68 -28.90
CA SER A 519 -14.22 8.27 -28.48
C SER A 519 -15.62 7.65 -28.57
N GLY A 520 -15.71 6.35 -28.85
CA GLY A 520 -16.99 5.65 -28.95
C GLY A 520 -16.86 4.14 -29.13
N PHE A 521 -17.94 3.42 -28.85
CA PHE A 521 -18.08 2.02 -29.21
C PHE A 521 -18.56 1.92 -30.66
N ALA A 522 -17.98 0.99 -31.41
CA ALA A 522 -18.43 0.60 -32.74
C ALA A 522 -18.74 -0.88 -32.73
N ASP A 523 -20.01 -1.23 -32.99
CA ASP A 523 -20.46 -2.62 -33.09
C ASP A 523 -20.23 -3.18 -34.51
N ASN A 524 -19.97 -2.31 -35.49
CA ASN A 524 -19.75 -2.67 -36.89
C ASN A 524 -18.82 -1.67 -37.62
N GLU A 525 -18.51 -2.00 -38.88
CA GLU A 525 -17.57 -1.26 -39.73
C GLU A 525 -18.05 0.16 -40.09
N GLU A 526 -19.36 0.36 -40.31
CA GLU A 526 -19.93 1.67 -40.64
C GLU A 526 -19.84 2.64 -39.45
N GLU A 527 -20.15 2.15 -38.25
CA GLU A 527 -19.99 2.92 -37.01
C GLU A 527 -18.53 3.32 -36.77
N LEU A 528 -17.59 2.39 -36.99
CA LEU A 528 -16.18 2.66 -36.80
C LEU A 528 -15.64 3.68 -37.81
N GLU A 529 -16.06 3.61 -39.07
CA GLU A 529 -15.66 4.59 -40.08
C GLU A 529 -16.08 6.01 -39.68
N ASN A 530 -17.35 6.17 -39.27
CA ASN A 530 -17.89 7.45 -38.84
C ASN A 530 -17.15 8.00 -37.61
N LEU A 531 -16.91 7.15 -36.60
CA LEU A 531 -16.16 7.53 -35.40
C LEU A 531 -14.71 7.91 -35.71
N SER A 532 -14.02 7.13 -36.55
CA SER A 532 -12.62 7.36 -36.91
C SER A 532 -12.43 8.68 -37.66
N ARG A 533 -13.37 9.02 -38.57
CA ARG A 533 -13.35 10.31 -39.28
C ARG A 533 -13.47 11.50 -38.32
N GLN A 534 -14.32 11.39 -37.30
CA GLN A 534 -14.48 12.44 -36.30
C GLN A 534 -13.26 12.52 -35.36
N ALA A 535 -12.74 11.37 -34.92
CA ALA A 535 -11.57 11.31 -34.03
C ALA A 535 -10.33 11.92 -34.68
N LEU A 536 -10.04 11.55 -35.93
CA LEU A 536 -8.85 12.01 -36.67
C LEU A 536 -8.89 13.49 -37.07
N ALA A 537 -10.06 14.14 -36.95
CA ALA A 537 -10.16 15.60 -37.11
C ALA A 537 -9.64 16.36 -35.88
N HIS A 538 -9.58 15.69 -34.73
CA HIS A 538 -9.21 16.29 -33.43
C HIS A 538 -7.89 15.75 -32.86
N SER A 539 -7.46 14.58 -33.30
CA SER A 539 -6.19 13.95 -32.93
C SER A 539 -5.51 13.37 -34.17
N SER A 540 -4.18 13.28 -34.14
CA SER A 540 -3.41 12.60 -35.19
C SER A 540 -3.37 11.07 -35.04
N GLN A 541 -3.84 10.54 -33.90
CA GLN A 541 -3.82 9.12 -33.53
C GLN A 541 -5.12 8.76 -32.79
#